data_AF-Q5ZSJ2-F1
#
_entry.id   AF-Q5ZSJ2-F1
#
_cell.length_a   1.000
_cell.length_b   1.000
_cell.length_c   1.000
_cell.angle_alpha   90.00
_cell.angle_beta   90.00
_cell.angle_gamma   90.00
#
_symmetry.space_group_name_H-M   'P 1'
#
loop_
_entity.id
_entity.type
_entity.pdbx_description
1 polymer ?
#
loop_
_entity_poly.entity_id
_entity_poly.type
_entity_poly.pdbx_seq_one_letter_code
_entity_poly.pdbx_strand_id
1 'polypeptide(L)'
;MKEKYKKSLYIPNELLLEIFADKNLDIQNIIVVSMVCKLWYELSLDNAVWRPLFIKRFSYSPTLANHSIFKEDYQKQLALTQAMKKKCESNHACRNEPGLLEAIREKNIPLIYALFESGHRIIIDSFPDGEQQFTEEMLGFLSECAELPSSLLARIFKRGFCTADMETSEFLALHFIVAEADEKLLQKIFRALGDDLLSVSRYCDLYDNNFFSSLLHFPVERFSLVLRLLYETLGKTKLSTLLVYQNHTYTDWSCIHSASRCGREYFFITLKYLKRQDYPVLLKKGLNDEDIPLFNIAYWGDKESLSHIINILGADATTFLKYKDNKGRNILLPALLSEDHSTVELIEKVMGMEFIDLLLMQDTNGRDILRRVMLLQEPTVLRRINTVLKLLRDYDCLDIAQELYSSDEFTQLISQNLYINQDETIELFNKYTEEKTNNFCSIL
;
A
#
# COMPACT_ATOMS: atom_id res chain seq x y z
N MET A 1 -43.43 -15.13 6.92
CA MET A 1 -43.34 -13.71 6.54
C MET A 1 -43.03 -13.56 5.03
N LYS A 2 -43.90 -14.07 4.13
CA LYS A 2 -43.63 -14.08 2.68
C LYS A 2 -44.78 -13.55 1.81
N GLU A 3 -45.69 -12.73 2.35
CA GLU A 3 -46.83 -12.18 1.60
C GLU A 3 -47.23 -10.77 2.05
N LYS A 4 -46.35 -9.77 1.91
CA LYS A 4 -46.79 -8.37 2.15
C LYS A 4 -46.13 -7.24 1.35
N TYR A 5 -45.43 -7.53 0.26
CA TYR A 5 -44.93 -6.49 -0.66
C TYR A 5 -45.19 -6.87 -2.12
N LYS A 6 -46.47 -6.98 -2.51
CA LYS A 6 -46.91 -6.97 -3.91
C LYS A 6 -47.65 -5.67 -4.21
N LYS A 7 -46.92 -4.57 -4.11
CA LYS A 7 -47.10 -3.38 -4.95
C LYS A 7 -45.72 -3.08 -5.47
N SER A 8 -45.36 -3.66 -6.61
CA SER A 8 -44.18 -3.22 -7.35
C SER A 8 -44.39 -1.74 -7.62
N LEU A 9 -43.56 -0.88 -7.01
CA LEU A 9 -43.44 0.51 -7.44
C LEU A 9 -43.00 0.47 -8.90
N TYR A 10 -43.96 0.64 -9.80
CA TYR A 10 -43.69 0.83 -11.21
C TYR A 10 -43.28 2.28 -11.35
N ILE A 11 -41.97 2.53 -11.44
CA ILE A 11 -41.45 3.86 -11.79
C ILE A 11 -41.64 4.00 -13.31
N PRO A 12 -42.37 5.03 -13.78
CA PRO A 12 -42.49 5.30 -15.20
C PRO A 12 -41.12 5.41 -15.89
N ASN A 13 -41.01 4.92 -17.11
CA ASN A 13 -39.76 4.92 -17.86
C ASN A 13 -39.25 6.36 -18.08
N GLU A 14 -40.14 7.34 -18.19
CA GLU A 14 -39.81 8.75 -18.35
C GLU A 14 -39.05 9.30 -17.12
N LEU A 15 -39.48 8.92 -15.91
CA LEU A 15 -38.80 9.31 -14.67
C LEU A 15 -37.46 8.59 -14.51
N LEU A 16 -37.36 7.34 -14.95
CA LEU A 16 -36.09 6.61 -14.97
C LEU A 16 -35.10 7.24 -15.97
N LEU A 17 -35.57 7.70 -17.13
CA LEU A 17 -34.77 8.42 -18.12
C LEU A 17 -34.30 9.77 -17.56
N GLU A 18 -35.14 10.51 -16.85
CA GLU A 18 -34.73 11.75 -16.17
C GLU A 18 -33.65 11.49 -15.10
N ILE A 19 -33.77 10.40 -14.34
CA ILE A 19 -32.75 10.00 -13.36
C ILE A 19 -31.45 9.62 -14.06
N PHE A 20 -31.50 8.89 -15.18
CA PHE A 20 -30.30 8.49 -15.93
C PHE A 20 -29.68 9.68 -16.67
N ALA A 21 -30.47 10.67 -17.05
CA ALA A 21 -30.01 11.93 -17.64
C ALA A 21 -29.57 12.97 -16.58
N ASP A 22 -29.54 12.61 -15.29
CA ASP A 22 -29.11 13.52 -14.22
C ASP A 22 -27.68 13.99 -14.47
N LYS A 23 -27.50 15.31 -14.44
CA LYS A 23 -26.25 16.04 -14.67
C LYS A 23 -25.09 15.65 -13.72
N ASN A 24 -25.40 14.97 -12.61
CA ASN A 24 -24.44 14.49 -11.62
C ASN A 24 -23.97 13.06 -11.88
N LEU A 25 -24.65 12.30 -12.73
CA LEU A 25 -24.15 11.01 -13.20
C LEU A 25 -23.04 11.24 -14.24
N ASP A 26 -22.03 10.37 -14.23
CA ASP A 26 -20.98 10.36 -15.24
C ASP A 26 -21.12 9.11 -16.12
N ILE A 27 -20.32 9.05 -17.18
CA ILE A 27 -20.33 7.93 -18.14
C ILE A 27 -20.10 6.59 -17.44
N GLN A 28 -19.24 6.54 -16.42
CA GLN A 28 -18.93 5.31 -15.70
C GLN A 28 -20.13 4.83 -14.88
N ASN A 29 -20.83 5.75 -14.21
CA ASN A 29 -22.03 5.44 -13.43
C ASN A 29 -23.17 4.91 -14.32
N ILE A 30 -23.37 5.47 -15.52
CA ILE A 30 -24.38 4.96 -16.46
C ILE A 30 -24.02 3.56 -16.97
N ILE A 31 -22.75 3.28 -17.23
CA ILE A 31 -22.29 1.93 -17.60
C ILE A 31 -22.62 0.94 -16.47
N VAL A 32 -22.31 1.28 -15.22
CA VAL A 32 -22.61 0.41 -14.06
C VAL A 32 -24.11 0.18 -13.90
N VAL A 33 -24.93 1.23 -14.02
CA VAL A 33 -26.40 1.15 -13.93
C VAL A 33 -26.98 0.29 -15.05
N SER A 34 -26.42 0.35 -16.26
CA SER A 34 -26.86 -0.47 -17.40
C SER A 34 -26.69 -1.98 -17.19
N MET A 35 -25.82 -2.40 -16.27
CA MET A 35 -25.53 -3.81 -15.98
C MET A 35 -26.48 -4.43 -14.95
N VAL A 36 -27.35 -3.64 -14.31
CA VAL A 36 -28.19 -4.09 -13.19
C VAL A 36 -29.36 -4.97 -13.66
N CYS A 37 -30.05 -4.59 -14.73
CA CYS A 37 -31.14 -5.37 -15.30
C CYS A 37 -31.43 -4.99 -16.76
N LYS A 38 -32.20 -5.84 -17.46
CA LYS A 38 -32.55 -5.64 -18.87
C LYS A 38 -33.27 -4.31 -19.14
N LEU A 39 -34.20 -3.90 -18.27
CA LEU A 39 -34.93 -2.63 -18.43
C LEU A 39 -33.96 -1.43 -18.36
N TRP A 40 -33.03 -1.44 -17.40
CA TRP A 40 -32.07 -0.34 -17.24
C TRP A 40 -31.03 -0.32 -18.35
N TYR A 41 -30.63 -1.49 -18.85
CA TYR A 41 -29.85 -1.58 -20.08
C TYR A 41 -30.58 -0.92 -21.24
N GLU A 42 -31.83 -1.29 -21.51
CA GLU A 42 -32.63 -0.72 -22.60
C GLU A 42 -32.82 0.80 -22.47
N LEU A 43 -33.11 1.30 -21.27
CA LEU A 43 -33.22 2.75 -21.01
C LEU A 43 -31.88 3.47 -21.13
N SER A 44 -30.78 2.83 -20.75
CA SER A 44 -29.45 3.40 -20.91
C SER A 44 -29.05 3.54 -22.37
N LEU A 45 -29.66 2.82 -23.32
CA LEU A 45 -29.38 3.00 -24.74
C LEU A 45 -30.04 4.24 -25.34
N ASP A 46 -30.94 4.91 -24.60
CA ASP A 46 -31.63 6.10 -25.07
C ASP A 46 -30.66 7.28 -25.22
N ASN A 47 -30.74 7.95 -26.36
CA ASN A 47 -29.92 9.12 -26.66
C ASN A 47 -30.15 10.27 -25.67
N ALA A 48 -31.33 10.38 -25.04
CA ALA A 48 -31.62 11.37 -24.02
C ALA A 48 -30.74 11.23 -22.77
N VAL A 49 -30.26 10.01 -22.46
CA VAL A 49 -29.34 9.72 -21.35
C VAL A 49 -27.92 10.13 -21.70
N TRP A 50 -27.45 9.75 -22.89
CA TRP A 50 -26.08 10.00 -23.31
C TRP A 50 -25.82 11.43 -23.77
N ARG A 51 -26.79 12.08 -24.43
CA ARG A 51 -26.61 13.40 -25.03
C ARG A 51 -26.11 14.47 -24.04
N PRO A 52 -26.70 14.63 -22.84
CA PRO A 52 -26.18 15.56 -21.84
C PRO A 52 -24.76 15.23 -21.37
N LEU A 53 -24.45 13.94 -21.22
CA LEU A 53 -23.14 13.45 -20.74
C LEU A 53 -22.04 13.64 -21.78
N PHE A 54 -22.32 13.36 -23.06
CA PHE A 54 -21.39 13.58 -24.16
C PHE A 54 -21.17 15.08 -24.40
N ILE A 55 -22.24 15.90 -24.36
CA ILE A 55 -22.12 17.36 -24.43
C ILE A 55 -21.22 17.86 -23.29
N LYS A 56 -21.42 17.40 -22.04
CA LYS A 56 -20.57 17.76 -20.89
C LYS A 56 -19.11 17.31 -21.04
N ARG A 57 -18.88 16.08 -21.52
CA ARG A 57 -17.53 15.49 -21.61
C ARG A 57 -16.71 16.01 -22.80
N PHE A 58 -17.39 16.34 -23.91
CA PHE A 58 -16.77 16.69 -25.18
C PHE A 58 -17.15 18.09 -25.67
N SER A 59 -17.61 18.97 -24.78
CA SER A 59 -17.96 20.38 -25.06
C SER A 59 -16.87 21.19 -25.78
N TYR A 60 -15.63 20.71 -25.78
CA TYR A 60 -14.48 21.31 -26.46
C TYR A 60 -14.14 20.69 -27.82
N SER A 61 -14.87 19.66 -28.26
CA SER A 61 -14.59 18.95 -29.51
C SER A 61 -15.18 19.69 -30.72
N PRO A 62 -14.35 20.15 -31.69
CA PRO A 62 -14.82 20.84 -32.89
C PRO A 62 -15.80 20.00 -33.73
N THR A 63 -15.73 18.68 -33.60
CA THR A 63 -16.52 17.71 -34.35
C THR A 63 -18.01 17.74 -33.96
N LEU A 64 -18.35 18.14 -32.72
CA LEU A 64 -19.73 18.24 -32.24
C LEU A 64 -20.46 19.48 -32.79
N ALA A 65 -19.71 20.53 -33.15
CA ALA A 65 -20.26 21.77 -33.73
C ALA A 65 -20.97 21.55 -35.08
N ASN A 66 -20.58 20.49 -35.79
CA ASN A 66 -21.07 20.16 -37.14
C ASN A 66 -22.22 19.14 -37.13
N HIS A 67 -22.57 18.59 -35.96
CA HIS A 67 -23.61 17.55 -35.86
C HIS A 67 -24.98 18.19 -35.61
N SER A 68 -25.89 18.08 -36.58
CA SER A 68 -27.19 18.78 -36.61
C SER A 68 -28.03 18.63 -35.34
N ILE A 69 -27.99 17.46 -34.72
CA ILE A 69 -28.74 17.12 -33.50
C ILE A 69 -28.22 17.91 -32.28
N PHE A 70 -26.91 18.11 -32.15
CA PHE A 70 -26.29 18.70 -30.95
C PHE A 70 -26.00 20.19 -31.10
N LYS A 71 -26.14 20.74 -32.30
CA LYS A 71 -25.68 22.07 -32.69
C LYS A 71 -26.24 23.19 -31.79
N GLU A 72 -27.53 23.15 -31.46
CA GLU A 72 -28.17 24.23 -30.70
C GLU A 72 -27.81 24.22 -29.21
N ASP A 73 -27.77 23.03 -28.59
CA ASP A 73 -27.32 22.86 -27.20
C ASP A 73 -25.81 23.09 -27.06
N TYR A 74 -25.02 22.62 -28.03
CA TYR A 74 -23.59 22.91 -28.14
C TYR A 74 -23.36 24.40 -28.32
N GLN A 75 -24.14 25.12 -29.13
CA GLN A 75 -24.00 26.58 -29.27
C GLN A 75 -24.37 27.33 -27.99
N LYS A 76 -25.39 26.90 -27.25
CA LYS A 76 -25.72 27.49 -25.94
C LYS A 76 -24.61 27.24 -24.92
N GLN A 77 -24.08 26.02 -24.87
CA GLN A 77 -23.01 25.67 -23.94
C GLN A 77 -21.68 26.31 -24.34
N LEU A 78 -21.33 26.31 -25.63
CA LEU A 78 -20.18 27.00 -26.19
C LEU A 78 -20.28 28.51 -25.98
N ALA A 79 -21.47 29.11 -26.10
CA ALA A 79 -21.67 30.53 -25.79
C ALA A 79 -21.51 30.82 -24.29
N LEU A 80 -21.97 29.94 -23.40
CA LEU A 80 -21.68 30.01 -21.96
C LEU A 80 -20.18 29.86 -21.67
N THR A 81 -19.53 28.88 -22.27
CA THR A 81 -18.09 28.62 -22.14
C THR A 81 -17.26 29.75 -22.75
N GLN A 82 -17.65 30.31 -23.89
CA GLN A 82 -17.01 31.46 -24.54
C GLN A 82 -17.28 32.76 -23.79
N ALA A 83 -18.46 32.96 -23.19
CA ALA A 83 -18.72 34.10 -22.30
C ALA A 83 -17.88 34.02 -21.02
N MET A 84 -17.66 32.81 -20.49
CA MET A 84 -16.71 32.55 -19.40
C MET A 84 -15.25 32.72 -19.84
N LYS A 85 -14.90 32.25 -21.05
CA LYS A 85 -13.56 32.42 -21.64
C LYS A 85 -13.24 33.87 -21.92
N LYS A 86 -14.17 34.66 -22.49
CA LYS A 86 -14.01 36.10 -22.72
C LYS A 86 -13.86 36.91 -21.43
N LYS A 87 -14.41 36.41 -20.32
CA LYS A 87 -14.14 36.95 -18.98
C LYS A 87 -12.74 36.59 -18.46
N CYS A 88 -12.14 35.49 -18.93
CA CYS A 88 -10.83 34.98 -18.49
C CYS A 88 -9.67 35.19 -19.50
N GLU A 89 -9.94 35.64 -20.72
CA GLU A 89 -8.96 35.61 -21.85
C GLU A 89 -7.97 36.78 -21.84
N SER A 90 -8.19 37.82 -21.03
CA SER A 90 -7.33 39.00 -21.05
C SER A 90 -6.33 39.12 -19.90
N ASN A 91 -6.21 38.14 -18.99
CA ASN A 91 -5.09 38.05 -18.05
C ASN A 91 -4.98 36.63 -17.46
N HIS A 92 -3.77 36.08 -17.37
CA HIS A 92 -3.45 34.85 -16.62
C HIS A 92 -3.91 34.86 -15.13
N ALA A 93 -4.37 36.02 -14.64
CA ALA A 93 -4.85 36.26 -13.28
C ALA A 93 -6.20 35.59 -12.92
N CYS A 94 -7.07 35.22 -13.87
CA CYS A 94 -8.36 34.59 -13.51
C CYS A 94 -8.21 33.15 -12.96
N ARG A 95 -7.13 32.43 -13.31
CA ARG A 95 -6.81 31.14 -12.64
C ARG A 95 -6.38 31.32 -11.18
N ASN A 96 -6.04 32.55 -10.80
CA ASN A 96 -5.55 32.97 -9.50
C ASN A 96 -6.55 33.87 -8.78
N GLU A 97 -7.80 33.97 -9.26
CA GLU A 97 -8.78 34.80 -8.57
C GLU A 97 -9.13 34.17 -7.21
N PRO A 98 -9.12 34.97 -6.11
CA PRO A 98 -9.48 34.52 -4.77
C PRO A 98 -10.92 33.98 -4.66
N GLY A 99 -11.70 34.05 -5.74
CA GLY A 99 -13.10 33.62 -5.80
C GLY A 99 -13.34 32.15 -5.46
N LEU A 100 -12.39 31.22 -5.66
CA LEU A 100 -12.58 29.82 -5.22
C LEU A 100 -12.39 29.65 -3.72
N LEU A 101 -11.35 30.27 -3.14
CA LEU A 101 -11.14 30.29 -1.69
C LEU A 101 -12.32 30.97 -0.99
N GLU A 102 -12.74 32.13 -1.48
CA GLU A 102 -13.85 32.88 -0.92
C GLU A 102 -15.18 32.12 -1.09
N ALA A 103 -15.43 31.51 -2.26
CA ALA A 103 -16.61 30.66 -2.45
C ALA A 103 -16.64 29.48 -1.48
N ILE A 104 -15.48 28.91 -1.12
CA ILE A 104 -15.36 27.85 -0.12
C ILE A 104 -15.68 28.39 1.27
N ARG A 105 -15.11 29.54 1.66
CA ARG A 105 -15.36 30.22 2.95
C ARG A 105 -16.83 30.59 3.12
N GLU A 106 -17.45 31.13 2.07
CA GLU A 106 -18.88 31.45 2.00
C GLU A 106 -19.79 30.21 1.87
N LYS A 107 -19.22 29.02 1.66
CA LYS A 107 -19.94 27.76 1.41
C LYS A 107 -20.90 27.86 0.22
N ASN A 108 -20.54 28.62 -0.81
CA ASN A 108 -21.34 28.79 -2.02
C ASN A 108 -21.17 27.59 -2.95
N ILE A 109 -21.82 26.47 -2.61
CA ILE A 109 -21.69 25.17 -3.29
C ILE A 109 -21.81 25.27 -4.83
N PRO A 110 -22.82 25.95 -5.41
CA PRO A 110 -22.95 26.07 -6.86
C PRO A 110 -21.75 26.76 -7.52
N LEU A 111 -21.23 27.83 -6.88
CA LEU A 111 -20.07 28.56 -7.38
C LEU A 111 -18.80 27.71 -7.30
N ILE A 112 -18.60 26.97 -6.20
CA ILE A 112 -17.44 26.06 -6.05
C ILE A 112 -17.43 25.01 -7.18
N TYR A 113 -18.58 24.40 -7.49
CA TYR A 113 -18.68 23.45 -8.60
C TYR A 113 -18.35 24.10 -9.95
N ALA A 114 -18.92 25.27 -10.25
CA ALA A 114 -18.69 25.98 -11.50
C ALA A 114 -17.19 26.36 -11.68
N LEU A 115 -16.54 26.80 -10.61
CA LEU A 115 -15.12 27.15 -10.60
C LEU A 115 -14.25 25.90 -10.81
N PHE A 116 -14.54 24.79 -10.13
CA PHE A 116 -13.84 23.53 -10.34
C PHE A 116 -14.01 22.95 -11.75
N GLU A 117 -15.21 23.05 -12.32
CA GLU A 117 -15.48 22.63 -13.71
C GLU A 117 -14.74 23.49 -14.73
N SER A 118 -14.55 24.77 -14.42
CA SER A 118 -13.78 25.71 -15.23
C SER A 118 -12.25 25.55 -15.10
N GLY A 119 -11.80 24.59 -14.28
CA GLY A 119 -10.37 24.28 -14.11
C GLY A 119 -9.62 25.18 -13.12
N HIS A 120 -10.34 25.95 -12.29
CA HIS A 120 -9.71 26.73 -11.22
C HIS A 120 -9.06 25.78 -10.20
N ARG A 121 -7.95 26.25 -9.64
CA ARG A 121 -7.16 25.58 -8.60
C ARG A 121 -7.33 26.34 -7.30
N ILE A 122 -7.10 25.65 -6.18
CA ILE A 122 -7.06 26.31 -4.88
C ILE A 122 -5.64 26.82 -4.69
N ILE A 123 -5.46 28.12 -4.88
CA ILE A 123 -4.17 28.78 -4.72
C ILE A 123 -4.13 29.40 -3.33
N ILE A 124 -3.07 29.13 -2.60
CA ILE A 124 -2.86 29.69 -1.27
C ILE A 124 -1.57 30.48 -1.36
N ASP A 125 -1.69 31.79 -1.14
CA ASP A 125 -0.55 32.69 -1.26
C ASP A 125 0.49 32.34 -0.20
N SER A 126 1.76 32.23 -0.62
CA SER A 126 2.87 32.14 0.31
C SER A 126 2.96 33.47 1.07
N PHE A 127 2.62 33.45 2.36
CA PHE A 127 2.66 34.67 3.16
C PHE A 127 4.10 35.15 3.36
N PRO A 128 4.36 36.47 3.27
CA PRO A 128 5.68 37.04 3.53
C PRO A 128 6.15 36.87 4.99
N ASP A 129 5.25 36.46 5.89
CA ASP A 129 5.45 36.45 7.35
C ASP A 129 5.91 35.08 7.94
N GLY A 130 6.25 34.10 7.09
CA GLY A 130 6.93 32.86 7.49
C GLY A 130 6.06 31.60 7.56
N GLU A 131 6.73 30.44 7.69
CA GLU A 131 6.12 29.09 7.58
C GLU A 131 5.01 28.82 8.61
N GLN A 132 5.13 29.34 9.83
CA GLN A 132 4.18 29.06 10.90
C GLN A 132 2.79 29.67 10.64
N GLN A 133 2.74 30.91 10.17
CA GLN A 133 1.48 31.58 9.86
C GLN A 133 0.76 30.93 8.67
N PHE A 134 1.53 30.50 7.67
CA PHE A 134 1.00 29.70 6.57
C PHE A 134 0.35 28.42 7.10
N THR A 135 1.03 27.69 7.99
CA THR A 135 0.48 26.45 8.56
C THR A 135 -0.83 26.68 9.31
N GLU A 136 -0.91 27.72 10.15
CA GLU A 136 -2.12 28.03 10.92
C GLU A 136 -3.30 28.40 10.02
N GLU A 137 -3.08 29.23 8.99
CA GLU A 137 -4.15 29.61 8.05
C GLU A 137 -4.62 28.42 7.21
N MET A 138 -3.69 27.58 6.75
CA MET A 138 -3.99 26.34 6.03
C MET A 138 -4.87 25.39 6.86
N LEU A 139 -4.51 25.18 8.13
CA LEU A 139 -5.28 24.35 9.05
C LEU A 139 -6.66 24.95 9.34
N GLY A 140 -6.75 26.27 9.49
CA GLY A 140 -8.01 27.01 9.61
C GLY A 140 -8.92 26.78 8.40
N PHE A 141 -8.40 27.01 7.20
CA PHE A 141 -9.12 26.82 5.94
C PHE A 141 -9.60 25.37 5.75
N LEU A 142 -8.74 24.38 6.05
CA LEU A 142 -9.13 22.96 5.99
C LEU A 142 -10.23 22.62 7.01
N SER A 143 -10.19 23.22 8.20
CA SER A 143 -11.25 23.08 9.21
C SER A 143 -12.59 23.60 8.70
N GLU A 144 -12.60 24.73 7.98
CA GLU A 144 -13.80 25.29 7.35
C GLU A 144 -14.33 24.38 6.23
N CYS A 145 -13.43 23.83 5.41
CA CYS A 145 -13.77 22.88 4.36
C CYS A 145 -14.48 21.63 4.90
N ALA A 146 -14.19 21.22 6.13
CA ALA A 146 -14.81 20.06 6.77
C ALA A 146 -16.35 20.17 6.94
N GLU A 147 -16.92 21.37 6.73
CA GLU A 147 -18.36 21.63 6.79
C GLU A 147 -19.04 21.56 5.42
N LEU A 148 -18.27 21.34 4.35
CA LEU A 148 -18.78 21.11 3.00
C LEU A 148 -19.28 19.67 2.82
N PRO A 149 -20.12 19.41 1.80
CA PRO A 149 -20.49 18.04 1.43
C PRO A 149 -19.24 17.17 1.18
N SER A 150 -19.28 15.90 1.60
CA SER A 150 -18.12 14.98 1.52
C SER A 150 -17.54 14.87 0.10
N SER A 151 -18.40 14.86 -0.93
CA SER A 151 -18.00 14.82 -2.33
C SER A 151 -17.16 16.05 -2.75
N LEU A 152 -17.46 17.21 -2.17
CA LEU A 152 -16.75 18.45 -2.45
C LEU A 152 -15.43 18.50 -1.70
N LEU A 153 -15.45 18.09 -0.43
CA LEU A 153 -14.25 17.93 0.40
C LEU A 153 -13.27 16.94 -0.23
N ALA A 154 -13.75 15.79 -0.69
CA ALA A 154 -12.93 14.80 -1.40
C ALA A 154 -12.32 15.36 -2.69
N ARG A 155 -13.05 16.23 -3.40
CA ARG A 155 -12.55 16.90 -4.60
C ARG A 155 -11.47 17.93 -4.28
N ILE A 156 -11.64 18.69 -3.20
CA ILE A 156 -10.59 19.59 -2.66
C ILE A 156 -9.33 18.77 -2.35
N PHE A 157 -9.47 17.68 -1.60
CA PHE A 157 -8.33 16.86 -1.17
C PHE A 157 -7.61 16.16 -2.33
N LYS A 158 -8.32 15.71 -3.36
CA LYS A 158 -7.73 15.09 -4.57
C LYS A 158 -7.05 16.11 -5.48
N ARG A 159 -7.56 17.35 -5.54
CA ARG A 159 -6.94 18.40 -6.37
C ARG A 159 -5.75 19.06 -5.69
N GLY A 160 -5.67 18.97 -4.36
CA GLY A 160 -4.59 19.59 -3.59
C GLY A 160 -4.62 21.12 -3.65
N PHE A 161 -3.51 21.70 -3.22
CA PHE A 161 -3.27 23.14 -3.18
C PHE A 161 -2.09 23.50 -4.08
N CYS A 162 -2.08 24.75 -4.55
CA CYS A 162 -0.96 25.33 -5.26
C CYS A 162 -0.47 26.58 -4.52
N THR A 163 0.83 26.81 -4.50
CA THR A 163 1.40 28.08 -4.06
C THR A 163 1.33 29.13 -5.18
N ALA A 164 1.32 30.41 -4.81
CA ALA A 164 1.18 31.53 -5.74
C ALA A 164 2.34 31.65 -6.75
N ASP A 165 3.53 31.13 -6.41
CA ASP A 165 4.72 31.13 -7.25
C ASP A 165 4.73 30.02 -8.32
N MET A 166 3.75 29.12 -8.33
CA MET A 166 3.49 28.08 -9.35
C MET A 166 4.66 27.13 -9.72
N GLU A 167 5.84 27.25 -9.11
CA GLU A 167 7.03 26.47 -9.49
C GLU A 167 7.13 25.11 -8.76
N THR A 168 6.41 24.90 -7.65
CA THR A 168 6.60 23.72 -6.81
C THR A 168 5.29 23.09 -6.34
N SER A 169 5.00 21.90 -6.90
CA SER A 169 4.15 20.82 -6.39
C SER A 169 2.69 21.13 -6.00
N GLU A 170 1.74 20.42 -6.63
CA GLU A 170 0.42 20.19 -6.03
C GLU A 170 0.61 19.53 -4.67
N PHE A 171 0.38 20.29 -3.62
CA PHE A 171 0.49 19.79 -2.27
C PHE A 171 -0.80 19.09 -1.89
N LEU A 172 -0.72 17.78 -1.60
CA LEU A 172 -1.90 17.01 -1.23
C LEU A 172 -2.36 17.42 0.17
N ALA A 173 -3.59 17.95 0.24
CA ALA A 173 -4.24 18.35 1.49
C ALA A 173 -4.20 17.25 2.56
N LEU A 174 -4.28 15.99 2.14
CA LEU A 174 -4.21 14.84 3.04
C LEU A 174 -2.82 14.69 3.67
N HIS A 175 -1.74 14.94 2.92
CA HIS A 175 -0.37 14.83 3.43
C HIS A 175 -0.10 15.95 4.43
N PHE A 176 -0.51 17.18 4.09
CA PHE A 176 -0.41 18.32 4.99
C PHE A 176 -1.07 18.09 6.33
N ILE A 177 -2.35 17.70 6.29
CA ILE A 177 -3.13 17.66 7.50
C ILE A 177 -2.63 16.57 8.43
N VAL A 178 -2.13 15.48 7.84
CA VAL A 178 -1.49 14.40 8.55
C VAL A 178 -0.11 14.78 9.10
N ALA A 179 0.60 15.73 8.50
CA ALA A 179 1.81 16.28 9.10
C ALA A 179 1.47 17.21 10.29
N GLU A 180 0.61 18.21 10.04
CA GLU A 180 0.53 19.41 10.88
C GLU A 180 -0.66 19.46 11.85
N ALA A 181 -1.80 18.84 11.51
CA ALA A 181 -3.02 19.05 12.29
C ALA A 181 -3.01 18.32 13.64
N ASP A 182 -3.69 18.86 14.62
CA ASP A 182 -3.94 18.11 15.85
C ASP A 182 -4.92 16.93 15.62
N GLU A 183 -5.04 16.06 16.63
CA GLU A 183 -5.95 14.91 16.56
C GLU A 183 -7.42 15.32 16.35
N LYS A 184 -7.86 16.44 16.92
CA LYS A 184 -9.26 16.89 16.84
C LYS A 184 -9.62 17.29 15.42
N LEU A 185 -8.75 18.05 14.76
CA LEU A 185 -8.95 18.48 13.39
C LEU A 185 -8.85 17.30 12.41
N LEU A 186 -7.89 16.39 12.61
CA LEU A 186 -7.83 15.13 11.86
C LEU A 186 -9.14 14.34 11.97
N GLN A 187 -9.65 14.15 13.19
CA GLN A 187 -10.93 13.49 13.42
C GLN A 187 -12.10 14.19 12.73
N LYS A 188 -12.17 15.54 12.80
CA LYS A 188 -13.22 16.33 12.14
C LYS A 188 -13.23 16.03 10.64
N ILE A 189 -12.06 16.08 10.01
CA ILE A 189 -11.94 15.93 8.56
C ILE A 189 -12.09 14.50 8.08
N PHE A 190 -11.54 13.52 8.80
CA PHE A 190 -11.74 12.11 8.45
C PHE A 190 -13.22 11.73 8.56
N ARG A 191 -13.93 12.18 9.60
CA ARG A 191 -15.38 11.98 9.72
C ARG A 191 -16.16 12.66 8.59
N ALA A 192 -15.77 13.87 8.19
CA ALA A 192 -16.41 14.58 7.09
C ALA A 192 -16.18 13.89 5.73
N LEU A 193 -15.00 13.32 5.50
CA LEU A 193 -14.70 12.52 4.31
C LEU A 193 -15.39 11.16 4.32
N GLY A 194 -15.51 10.52 5.49
CA GLY A 194 -16.14 9.20 5.63
C GLY A 194 -15.53 8.17 4.66
N ASP A 195 -16.36 7.60 3.81
CA ASP A 195 -15.95 6.60 2.81
C ASP A 195 -15.08 7.16 1.69
N ASP A 196 -15.20 8.46 1.39
CA ASP A 196 -14.41 9.12 0.34
C ASP A 196 -12.91 9.09 0.68
N LEU A 197 -12.57 8.96 1.97
CA LEU A 197 -11.21 8.83 2.47
C LEU A 197 -10.46 7.65 1.82
N LEU A 198 -11.14 6.54 1.51
CA LEU A 198 -10.54 5.42 0.77
C LEU A 198 -10.01 5.86 -0.59
N SER A 199 -10.77 6.70 -1.29
CA SER A 199 -10.40 7.18 -2.63
C SER A 199 -9.35 8.30 -2.57
N VAL A 200 -9.40 9.14 -1.53
CA VAL A 200 -8.44 10.22 -1.31
C VAL A 200 -7.07 9.65 -0.90
N SER A 201 -7.03 8.66 -0.01
CA SER A 201 -5.78 8.01 0.45
C SER A 201 -5.08 7.18 -0.63
N ARG A 202 -5.76 6.86 -1.73
CA ARG A 202 -5.16 6.17 -2.90
C ARG A 202 -4.60 7.15 -3.92
N TYR A 203 -4.88 8.44 -3.77
CA TYR A 203 -4.37 9.45 -4.68
C TYR A 203 -2.87 9.66 -4.41
N CYS A 204 -2.06 9.61 -5.46
CA CYS A 204 -0.63 9.89 -5.40
C CYS A 204 -0.38 11.38 -5.63
N ASP A 205 0.69 11.91 -5.05
CA ASP A 205 1.16 13.24 -5.43
C ASP A 205 1.77 13.23 -6.84
N LEU A 206 2.20 14.40 -7.32
CA LEU A 206 2.83 14.55 -8.64
C LEU A 206 4.16 13.78 -8.78
N TYR A 207 4.72 13.28 -7.69
CA TYR A 207 5.94 12.49 -7.65
C TYR A 207 5.65 10.99 -7.46
N ASP A 208 4.39 10.58 -7.64
CA ASP A 208 3.90 9.22 -7.45
C ASP A 208 4.06 8.69 -6.00
N ASN A 209 4.31 9.56 -5.02
CA ASN A 209 4.31 9.16 -3.62
C ASN A 209 2.87 8.90 -3.19
N ASN A 210 2.60 7.66 -2.79
CA ASN A 210 1.33 7.34 -2.16
C ASN A 210 1.31 7.83 -0.70
N PHE A 211 0.11 8.12 -0.21
CA PHE A 211 -0.15 8.57 1.15
C PHE A 211 0.57 7.76 2.25
N PHE A 212 0.64 6.44 2.10
CA PHE A 212 1.27 5.58 3.12
C PHE A 212 2.78 5.62 3.11
N SER A 213 3.40 5.75 1.94
CA SER A 213 4.83 5.98 1.83
C SER A 213 5.21 7.31 2.51
N SER A 214 4.43 8.36 2.29
CA SER A 214 4.62 9.64 3.00
C SER A 214 4.41 9.50 4.50
N LEU A 215 3.40 8.74 4.92
CA LEU A 215 3.07 8.54 6.34
C LEU A 215 4.23 7.91 7.14
N LEU A 216 5.02 7.06 6.50
CA LEU A 216 6.15 6.34 7.11
C LEU A 216 7.38 7.23 7.37
N HIS A 217 7.39 8.47 6.88
CA HIS A 217 8.41 9.47 7.20
C HIS A 217 8.10 10.24 8.50
N PHE A 218 6.90 10.11 9.05
CA PHE A 218 6.55 10.73 10.33
C PHE A 218 6.91 9.84 11.52
N PRO A 219 7.05 10.40 12.73
CA PRO A 219 7.24 9.62 13.96
C PRO A 219 6.20 8.52 14.14
N VAL A 220 6.60 7.42 14.77
CA VAL A 220 5.77 6.22 15.00
C VAL A 220 4.44 6.57 15.68
N GLU A 221 4.43 7.51 16.61
CA GLU A 221 3.24 7.97 17.32
C GLU A 221 2.23 8.61 16.37
N ARG A 222 2.73 9.40 15.41
CA ARG A 222 1.91 10.07 14.40
C ARG A 222 1.35 9.08 13.40
N PHE A 223 2.18 8.15 12.93
CA PHE A 223 1.75 7.03 12.09
C PHE A 223 0.65 6.20 12.76
N SER A 224 0.84 5.84 14.04
CA SER A 224 -0.10 5.10 14.86
C SER A 224 -1.44 5.83 15.04
N LEU A 225 -1.38 7.13 15.35
CA LEU A 225 -2.57 7.99 15.47
C LEU A 225 -3.38 7.97 14.17
N VAL A 226 -2.74 8.20 13.03
CA VAL A 226 -3.41 8.32 11.74
C VAL A 226 -4.07 6.99 11.34
N LEU A 227 -3.40 5.86 11.53
CA LEU A 227 -4.00 4.54 11.28
C LEU A 227 -5.19 4.26 12.19
N ARG A 228 -5.13 4.66 13.47
CA ARG A 228 -6.26 4.54 14.38
C ARG A 228 -7.45 5.36 13.90
N LEU A 229 -7.24 6.61 13.51
CA LEU A 229 -8.34 7.47 13.02
C LEU A 229 -8.92 6.97 11.69
N LEU A 230 -8.08 6.45 10.80
CA LEU A 230 -8.53 5.76 9.58
C LEU A 230 -9.39 4.55 9.93
N TYR A 231 -8.98 3.75 10.92
CA TYR A 231 -9.75 2.60 11.38
C TYR A 231 -11.11 3.00 11.97
N GLU A 232 -11.14 4.00 12.83
CA GLU A 232 -12.36 4.53 13.44
C GLU A 232 -13.36 5.05 12.39
N THR A 233 -12.85 5.59 11.28
CA THR A 233 -13.67 6.18 10.20
C THR A 233 -14.10 5.14 9.15
N LEU A 234 -13.16 4.39 8.59
CA LEU A 234 -13.38 3.46 7.48
C LEU A 234 -13.86 2.07 7.96
N GLY A 235 -13.60 1.75 9.22
CA GLY A 235 -13.79 0.42 9.77
C GLY A 235 -12.75 -0.60 9.26
N LYS A 236 -12.78 -1.78 9.87
CA LYS A 236 -11.75 -2.81 9.69
C LYS A 236 -11.53 -3.25 8.24
N THR A 237 -12.61 -3.49 7.49
CA THR A 237 -12.52 -4.07 6.14
C THR A 237 -11.93 -3.10 5.12
N LYS A 238 -12.35 -1.82 5.17
CA LYS A 238 -11.87 -0.81 4.21
C LYS A 238 -10.43 -0.41 4.53
N LEU A 239 -10.09 -0.29 5.82
CA LEU A 239 -8.69 -0.06 6.21
C LEU A 239 -7.80 -1.22 5.79
N SER A 240 -8.18 -2.48 6.05
CA SER A 240 -7.33 -3.61 5.65
C SER A 240 -7.10 -3.65 4.13
N THR A 241 -8.15 -3.38 3.34
CA THR A 241 -8.05 -3.24 1.88
C THR A 241 -7.08 -2.14 1.47
N LEU A 242 -7.09 -1.00 2.16
CA LEU A 242 -6.20 0.12 1.91
C LEU A 242 -4.74 -0.23 2.24
N LEU A 243 -4.49 -0.95 3.35
CA LEU A 243 -3.15 -1.34 3.79
C LEU A 243 -2.48 -2.40 2.92
N VAL A 244 -3.27 -3.28 2.30
CA VAL A 244 -2.76 -4.33 1.39
C VAL A 244 -2.81 -3.94 -0.09
N TYR A 245 -3.45 -2.82 -0.42
CA TYR A 245 -3.50 -2.31 -1.79
C TYR A 245 -2.09 -2.00 -2.29
N GLN A 246 -1.75 -2.54 -3.46
CA GLN A 246 -0.48 -2.27 -4.11
C GLN A 246 -0.61 -1.06 -5.03
N ASN A 247 0.38 -0.19 -4.98
CA ASN A 247 0.46 0.89 -5.96
C ASN A 247 1.19 0.41 -7.22
N HIS A 248 0.47 0.35 -8.34
CA HIS A 248 0.99 -0.18 -9.61
C HIS A 248 1.88 0.79 -10.38
N THR A 249 2.06 2.03 -9.92
CA THR A 249 2.80 3.02 -10.69
C THR A 249 4.30 2.74 -10.75
N TYR A 250 4.96 2.29 -9.66
CA TYR A 250 6.41 2.04 -9.70
C TYR A 250 6.99 0.96 -8.77
N THR A 251 6.33 0.56 -7.68
CA THR A 251 6.98 -0.30 -6.67
C THR A 251 6.28 -1.61 -6.35
N ASP A 252 5.06 -1.87 -6.84
CA ASP A 252 4.23 -3.03 -6.43
C ASP A 252 4.11 -3.20 -4.89
N TRP A 253 4.45 -2.16 -4.12
CA TRP A 253 4.44 -2.21 -2.66
C TRP A 253 3.11 -1.73 -2.13
N SER A 254 2.63 -2.45 -1.11
CA SER A 254 1.55 -1.98 -0.25
C SER A 254 2.08 -1.34 1.02
N CYS A 255 1.22 -0.71 1.82
CA CYS A 255 1.62 -0.05 3.07
C CYS A 255 2.40 -1.00 4.00
N ILE A 256 1.97 -2.26 4.11
CA ILE A 256 2.65 -3.25 4.96
C ILE A 256 4.06 -3.61 4.44
N HIS A 257 4.30 -3.54 3.12
CA HIS A 257 5.65 -3.71 2.56
C HIS A 257 6.55 -2.55 2.99
N SER A 258 6.10 -1.32 2.74
CA SER A 258 6.85 -0.12 3.14
C SER A 258 7.08 -0.09 4.65
N ALA A 259 6.06 -0.41 5.46
CA ALA A 259 6.17 -0.46 6.90
C ALA A 259 7.21 -1.48 7.39
N SER A 260 7.28 -2.66 6.77
CA SER A 260 8.29 -3.68 7.09
C SER A 260 9.72 -3.23 6.81
N ARG A 261 9.93 -2.36 5.82
CA ARG A 261 11.24 -1.78 5.51
C ARG A 261 11.61 -0.60 6.40
N CYS A 262 10.62 0.18 6.83
CA CYS A 262 10.83 1.35 7.68
C CYS A 262 11.11 0.97 9.15
N GLY A 263 10.63 -0.18 9.61
CA GLY A 263 11.02 -0.70 10.92
C GLY A 263 9.94 -1.52 11.62
N ARG A 264 10.36 -2.14 12.73
CA ARG A 264 9.57 -3.05 13.55
C ARG A 264 8.26 -2.45 14.02
N GLU A 265 8.31 -1.23 14.56
CA GLU A 265 7.15 -0.55 15.14
C GLU A 265 6.07 -0.29 14.09
N TYR A 266 6.45 0.28 12.94
CA TYR A 266 5.54 0.56 11.83
C TYR A 266 4.85 -0.70 11.32
N PHE A 267 5.63 -1.78 11.17
CA PHE A 267 5.11 -3.06 10.72
C PHE A 267 4.05 -3.62 11.68
N PHE A 268 4.35 -3.71 12.98
CA PHE A 268 3.40 -4.27 13.95
C PHE A 268 2.17 -3.37 14.16
N ILE A 269 2.32 -2.05 14.05
CA ILE A 269 1.15 -1.15 14.06
C ILE A 269 0.25 -1.44 12.86
N THR A 270 0.83 -1.60 11.66
CA THR A 270 0.08 -1.89 10.43
C THR A 270 -0.60 -3.26 10.51
N LEU A 271 0.13 -4.27 11.00
CA LEU A 271 -0.34 -5.65 11.10
C LEU A 271 -1.58 -5.80 12.00
N LYS A 272 -1.71 -4.99 13.06
CA LYS A 272 -2.89 -4.99 13.95
C LYS A 272 -4.21 -4.77 13.22
N TYR A 273 -4.19 -4.10 12.07
CA TYR A 273 -5.39 -3.79 11.30
C TYR A 273 -5.68 -4.81 10.19
N LEU A 274 -4.79 -5.78 9.95
CA LEU A 274 -5.00 -6.85 8.98
C LEU A 274 -5.88 -7.97 9.55
N LYS A 275 -6.56 -8.70 8.65
CA LYS A 275 -7.29 -9.93 8.96
C LYS A 275 -6.49 -11.13 8.48
N ARG A 276 -6.83 -12.32 8.98
CA ARG A 276 -6.21 -13.58 8.54
C ARG A 276 -6.24 -13.78 7.03
N GLN A 277 -7.35 -13.42 6.38
CA GLN A 277 -7.49 -13.46 4.92
C GLN A 277 -6.51 -12.54 4.17
N ASP A 278 -5.98 -11.51 4.85
CA ASP A 278 -5.05 -10.54 4.29
C ASP A 278 -3.58 -11.00 4.45
N TYR A 279 -3.29 -11.96 5.34
CA TYR A 279 -1.93 -12.45 5.63
C TYR A 279 -1.14 -12.97 4.42
N PRO A 280 -1.75 -13.50 3.34
CA PRO A 280 -0.98 -13.81 2.13
C PRO A 280 -0.14 -12.64 1.59
N VAL A 281 -0.51 -11.38 1.89
CA VAL A 281 0.30 -10.20 1.54
C VAL A 281 1.69 -10.20 2.17
N LEU A 282 1.86 -10.84 3.34
CA LEU A 282 3.13 -10.88 4.06
C LEU A 282 4.18 -11.76 3.37
N LEU A 283 3.74 -12.62 2.46
CA LEU A 283 4.58 -13.47 1.60
C LEU A 283 4.67 -12.94 0.18
N LYS A 284 3.93 -11.87 -0.14
CA LYS A 284 3.91 -11.34 -1.48
C LYS A 284 5.24 -10.67 -1.78
N LYS A 285 5.82 -11.01 -2.93
CA LYS A 285 7.03 -10.40 -3.44
C LYS A 285 6.74 -8.96 -3.89
N GLY A 286 7.61 -8.03 -3.50
CA GLY A 286 7.70 -6.69 -4.07
C GLY A 286 8.49 -6.72 -5.38
N LEU A 287 9.54 -5.90 -5.50
CA LEU A 287 10.42 -5.89 -6.67
C LEU A 287 11.37 -7.09 -6.64
N ASN A 288 11.85 -7.48 -5.45
CA ASN A 288 12.74 -8.61 -5.24
C ASN A 288 12.31 -9.47 -4.03
N ASP A 289 13.00 -10.60 -3.82
CA ASP A 289 12.67 -11.53 -2.73
C ASP A 289 12.89 -10.89 -1.35
N GLU A 290 13.78 -9.91 -1.23
CA GLU A 290 14.10 -9.20 0.02
C GLU A 290 12.99 -8.21 0.44
N ASP A 291 12.11 -7.83 -0.49
CA ASP A 291 10.95 -6.97 -0.21
C ASP A 291 9.77 -7.70 0.42
N ILE A 292 9.86 -9.02 0.63
CA ILE A 292 8.79 -9.80 1.27
C ILE A 292 8.66 -9.34 2.74
N PRO A 293 7.48 -8.84 3.18
CA PRO A 293 7.33 -8.25 4.51
C PRO A 293 7.76 -9.17 5.66
N LEU A 294 7.44 -10.46 5.55
CA LEU A 294 7.82 -11.45 6.56
C LEU A 294 9.34 -11.61 6.71
N PHE A 295 10.10 -11.46 5.64
CA PHE A 295 11.55 -11.65 5.64
C PHE A 295 12.26 -10.52 6.37
N ASN A 296 11.75 -9.29 6.25
CA ASN A 296 12.28 -8.15 7.01
C ASN A 296 12.21 -8.35 8.53
N ILE A 297 11.23 -9.13 9.01
CA ILE A 297 11.08 -9.45 10.44
C ILE A 297 12.23 -10.31 10.95
N ALA A 298 12.61 -11.32 10.16
CA ALA A 298 13.71 -12.18 10.53
C ALA A 298 15.05 -11.46 10.44
N TYR A 299 15.21 -10.48 9.55
CA TYR A 299 16.38 -9.61 9.51
C TYR A 299 16.55 -8.75 10.78
N TRP A 300 15.48 -8.44 11.52
CA TRP A 300 15.62 -7.76 12.81
C TRP A 300 16.30 -8.64 13.87
N GLY A 301 16.35 -9.96 13.65
CA GLY A 301 17.14 -10.90 14.46
C GLY A 301 16.62 -11.11 15.89
N ASP A 302 15.48 -10.52 16.25
CA ASP A 302 14.93 -10.61 17.60
C ASP A 302 13.82 -11.67 17.72
N LYS A 303 13.93 -12.50 18.76
CA LYS A 303 12.98 -13.58 19.05
C LYS A 303 11.57 -13.06 19.32
N GLU A 304 11.43 -11.88 19.91
CA GLU A 304 10.12 -11.33 20.29
C GLU A 304 9.25 -11.05 19.06
N SER A 305 9.82 -10.40 18.04
CA SER A 305 9.15 -10.11 16.78
C SER A 305 8.70 -11.38 16.07
N LEU A 306 9.61 -12.36 15.95
CA LEU A 306 9.28 -13.63 15.30
C LEU A 306 8.19 -14.39 16.08
N SER A 307 8.30 -14.43 17.42
CA SER A 307 7.29 -15.03 18.30
C SER A 307 5.92 -14.38 18.15
N HIS A 308 5.87 -13.05 18.10
CA HIS A 308 4.62 -12.31 17.89
C HIS A 308 3.97 -12.71 16.55
N ILE A 309 4.76 -12.83 15.48
CA ILE A 309 4.26 -13.22 14.16
C ILE A 309 3.77 -14.65 14.13
N ILE A 310 4.53 -15.60 14.70
CA ILE A 310 4.11 -16.98 14.85
C ILE A 310 2.77 -17.07 15.57
N ASN A 311 2.61 -16.32 16.67
CA ASN A 311 1.36 -16.28 17.43
C ASN A 311 0.19 -15.72 16.62
N ILE A 312 0.44 -14.70 15.78
CA ILE A 312 -0.57 -14.10 14.90
C ILE A 312 -0.98 -15.07 13.78
N LEU A 313 -0.02 -15.73 13.14
CA LEU A 313 -0.25 -16.68 12.06
C LEU A 313 -0.90 -17.97 12.56
N GLY A 314 -0.62 -18.35 13.82
CA GLY A 314 -1.16 -19.55 14.44
C GLY A 314 -0.82 -20.80 13.64
N ALA A 315 -1.84 -21.55 13.23
CA ALA A 315 -1.65 -22.77 12.44
C ALA A 315 -0.99 -22.55 11.07
N ASP A 316 -1.03 -21.33 10.53
CA ASP A 316 -0.43 -21.01 9.23
C ASP A 316 1.07 -20.71 9.35
N ALA A 317 1.62 -20.58 10.56
CA ALA A 317 3.00 -20.15 10.79
C ALA A 317 4.00 -21.03 10.03
N THR A 318 3.86 -22.35 10.08
CA THR A 318 4.78 -23.28 9.41
C THR A 318 4.78 -23.12 7.89
N THR A 319 3.62 -22.91 7.28
CA THR A 319 3.52 -22.63 5.83
C THR A 319 4.25 -21.33 5.45
N PHE A 320 4.18 -20.31 6.30
CA PHE A 320 4.84 -19.03 6.07
C PHE A 320 6.36 -19.15 6.24
N LEU A 321 6.82 -19.90 7.24
CA LEU A 321 8.25 -20.17 7.45
C LEU A 321 8.85 -20.97 6.27
N LYS A 322 8.08 -21.92 5.73
CA LYS A 322 8.44 -22.75 4.57
C LYS A 322 8.29 -22.08 3.21
N TYR A 323 7.94 -20.80 3.15
CA TYR A 323 7.64 -20.17 1.88
C TYR A 323 8.76 -20.43 0.86
N LYS A 324 8.42 -21.05 -0.28
CA LYS A 324 9.41 -21.64 -1.20
C LYS A 324 10.48 -20.64 -1.69
N ASP A 325 10.14 -19.35 -1.76
CA ASP A 325 11.06 -18.31 -2.20
C ASP A 325 11.90 -17.74 -1.04
N ASN A 326 11.70 -18.21 0.21
CA ASN A 326 12.57 -17.95 1.37
C ASN A 326 13.98 -18.50 1.13
N LYS A 327 14.09 -19.59 0.37
CA LYS A 327 15.35 -20.29 0.09
C LYS A 327 16.13 -20.60 1.38
N GLY A 328 15.50 -20.67 2.56
CA GLY A 328 16.17 -20.74 3.87
C GLY A 328 17.04 -19.52 4.25
N ARG A 329 17.25 -18.55 3.34
CA ARG A 329 18.13 -17.39 3.53
C ARG A 329 17.50 -16.37 4.46
N ASN A 330 16.19 -16.20 4.39
CA ASN A 330 15.61 -14.98 4.90
C ASN A 330 15.06 -15.14 6.31
N ILE A 331 15.03 -16.36 6.85
CA ILE A 331 14.59 -16.63 8.23
C ILE A 331 15.68 -17.33 9.04
N LEU A 332 16.10 -18.53 8.61
CA LEU A 332 17.05 -19.34 9.38
C LEU A 332 18.45 -18.72 9.42
N LEU A 333 18.94 -18.19 8.29
CA LEU A 333 20.27 -17.57 8.28
C LEU A 333 20.34 -16.36 9.24
N PRO A 334 19.46 -15.34 9.19
CA PRO A 334 19.43 -14.27 10.20
C PRO A 334 19.34 -14.76 11.65
N ALA A 335 18.55 -15.81 11.91
CA ALA A 335 18.45 -16.42 13.24
C ALA A 335 19.75 -17.12 13.68
N LEU A 336 20.54 -17.64 12.75
CA LEU A 336 21.90 -18.13 13.01
C LEU A 336 22.91 -16.99 13.15
N LEU A 337 22.62 -15.82 12.56
CA LEU A 337 23.47 -14.64 12.70
C LEU A 337 23.26 -13.94 14.05
N SER A 338 22.10 -14.08 14.70
CA SER A 338 21.86 -13.49 16.02
C SER A 338 22.76 -14.12 17.08
N GLU A 339 23.22 -13.31 18.04
CA GLU A 339 24.07 -13.80 19.14
C GLU A 339 23.35 -14.79 20.06
N ASP A 340 22.03 -14.61 20.19
CA ASP A 340 21.13 -15.49 20.91
C ASP A 340 20.50 -16.50 19.93
N HIS A 341 20.81 -17.78 20.14
CA HIS A 341 20.28 -18.90 19.33
C HIS A 341 18.82 -19.21 19.67
N SER A 342 18.21 -18.50 20.62
CA SER A 342 16.83 -18.70 21.05
C SER A 342 15.79 -18.49 19.93
N THR A 343 16.16 -17.76 18.87
CA THR A 343 15.35 -17.62 17.63
C THR A 343 15.34 -18.92 16.82
N VAL A 344 16.48 -19.63 16.74
CA VAL A 344 16.57 -20.93 16.06
C VAL A 344 15.70 -21.96 16.79
N GLU A 345 15.80 -22.02 18.12
CA GLU A 345 14.97 -22.91 18.96
C GLU A 345 13.47 -22.65 18.77
N LEU A 346 13.08 -21.38 18.59
CA LEU A 346 11.70 -21.01 18.32
C LEU A 346 11.22 -21.51 16.95
N ILE A 347 12.04 -21.35 15.91
CA ILE A 347 11.73 -21.84 14.56
C ILE A 347 11.59 -23.37 14.59
N GLU A 348 12.57 -24.06 15.18
CA GLU A 348 12.57 -25.50 15.39
C GLU A 348 11.30 -25.96 16.11
N LYS A 349 10.93 -25.32 17.23
CA LYS A 349 9.73 -25.67 18.00
C LYS A 349 8.45 -25.55 17.18
N VAL A 350 8.34 -24.55 16.31
CA VAL A 350 7.14 -24.30 15.50
C VAL A 350 7.04 -25.26 14.32
N MET A 351 8.18 -25.60 13.71
CA MET A 351 8.22 -26.46 12.54
C MET A 351 8.21 -27.94 12.92
N GLY A 352 8.80 -28.32 14.06
CA GLY A 352 8.98 -29.72 14.42
C GLY A 352 9.82 -30.45 13.36
N MET A 353 9.38 -31.65 12.94
CA MET A 353 10.09 -32.44 11.91
C MET A 353 10.24 -31.70 10.59
N GLU A 354 9.34 -30.77 10.30
CA GLU A 354 9.39 -29.96 9.09
C GLU A 354 10.56 -28.96 9.05
N PHE A 355 11.26 -28.76 10.17
CA PHE A 355 12.48 -27.95 10.25
C PHE A 355 13.58 -28.46 9.34
N ILE A 356 13.61 -29.79 9.08
CA ILE A 356 14.54 -30.41 8.14
C ILE A 356 14.51 -29.70 6.77
N ASP A 357 13.33 -29.38 6.26
CA ASP A 357 13.17 -28.72 4.96
C ASP A 357 13.91 -27.39 4.90
N LEU A 358 14.01 -26.64 6.02
CA LEU A 358 14.78 -25.38 6.06
C LEU A 358 16.29 -25.62 6.07
N LEU A 359 16.76 -26.67 6.74
CA LEU A 359 18.18 -27.04 6.76
C LEU A 359 18.65 -27.43 5.35
N LEU A 360 17.83 -28.18 4.62
CA LEU A 360 18.15 -28.69 3.28
C LEU A 360 17.81 -27.70 2.15
N MET A 361 17.13 -26.58 2.44
CA MET A 361 16.66 -25.66 1.40
C MET A 361 17.82 -24.96 0.68
N GLN A 362 17.88 -25.15 -0.64
CA GLN A 362 18.91 -24.55 -1.50
C GLN A 362 18.50 -23.18 -2.07
N ASP A 363 19.48 -22.31 -2.36
CA ASP A 363 19.24 -21.04 -3.06
C ASP A 363 19.27 -21.24 -4.58
N THR A 364 19.19 -20.14 -5.34
CA THR A 364 19.31 -20.16 -6.80
C THR A 364 20.64 -20.67 -7.32
N ASN A 365 21.66 -20.73 -6.45
CA ASN A 365 22.99 -21.25 -6.77
C ASN A 365 23.18 -22.68 -6.21
N GLY A 366 22.12 -23.34 -5.73
CA GLY A 366 22.19 -24.69 -5.17
C GLY A 366 22.77 -24.77 -3.75
N ARG A 367 23.00 -23.65 -3.07
CA ARG A 367 23.67 -23.64 -1.75
C ARG A 367 22.66 -23.80 -0.62
N ASP A 368 22.84 -24.81 0.22
CA ASP A 368 22.13 -24.98 1.50
C ASP A 368 22.63 -24.01 2.59
N ILE A 369 22.10 -24.14 3.81
CA ILE A 369 22.44 -23.26 4.94
C ILE A 369 23.91 -23.40 5.38
N LEU A 370 24.50 -24.59 5.34
CA LEU A 370 25.88 -24.84 5.75
C LEU A 370 26.85 -24.12 4.80
N ARG A 371 26.67 -24.30 3.48
CA ARG A 371 27.47 -23.63 2.45
C ARG A 371 27.41 -22.11 2.58
N ARG A 372 26.25 -21.56 2.92
CA ARG A 372 26.08 -20.12 3.12
C ARG A 372 26.77 -19.60 4.37
N VAL A 373 26.65 -20.34 5.48
CA VAL A 373 27.33 -19.98 6.72
C VAL A 373 28.84 -19.99 6.50
N MET A 374 29.39 -20.97 5.76
CA MET A 374 30.82 -21.01 5.42
C MET A 374 31.30 -19.82 4.58
N LEU A 375 30.41 -19.10 3.88
CA LEU A 375 30.75 -17.90 3.10
C LEU A 375 30.70 -16.60 3.90
N LEU A 376 30.24 -16.63 5.16
CA LEU A 376 30.12 -15.43 5.99
C LEU A 376 31.50 -14.86 6.35
N GLN A 377 31.74 -13.60 5.98
CA GLN A 377 33.01 -12.91 6.20
C GLN A 377 33.01 -12.23 7.57
N GLU A 378 33.02 -13.01 8.66
CA GLU A 378 33.01 -12.47 10.02
C GLU A 378 33.74 -13.37 11.04
N PRO A 379 34.25 -12.81 12.15
CA PRO A 379 35.03 -13.58 13.14
C PRO A 379 34.28 -14.73 13.84
N THR A 380 32.94 -14.71 13.84
CA THR A 380 32.13 -15.73 14.54
C THR A 380 31.72 -16.90 13.64
N VAL A 381 32.19 -16.92 12.39
CA VAL A 381 31.76 -17.90 11.38
C VAL A 381 31.98 -19.35 11.83
N LEU A 382 33.12 -19.68 12.44
CA LEU A 382 33.41 -21.05 12.88
C LEU A 382 32.42 -21.55 13.95
N ARG A 383 32.02 -20.66 14.87
CA ARG A 383 30.97 -20.95 15.85
C ARG A 383 29.63 -21.23 15.16
N ARG A 384 29.29 -20.47 14.12
CA ARG A 384 28.05 -20.65 13.34
C ARG A 384 28.09 -21.95 12.53
N ILE A 385 29.23 -22.32 11.95
CA ILE A 385 29.44 -23.62 11.29
C ILE A 385 29.17 -24.75 12.30
N ASN A 386 29.76 -24.68 13.49
CA ASN A 386 29.54 -25.68 14.54
C ASN A 386 28.06 -25.80 14.95
N THR A 387 27.33 -24.68 15.05
CA THR A 387 25.88 -24.68 15.31
C THR A 387 25.13 -25.42 14.19
N VAL A 388 25.41 -25.12 12.92
CA VAL A 388 24.75 -25.79 11.80
C VAL A 388 25.06 -27.29 11.76
N LEU A 389 26.33 -27.68 11.96
CA LEU A 389 26.71 -29.10 12.01
C LEU A 389 26.01 -29.85 13.14
N LYS A 390 25.84 -29.21 14.31
CA LYS A 390 25.06 -29.76 15.40
C LYS A 390 23.59 -29.95 15.01
N LEU A 391 22.95 -28.96 14.40
CA LEU A 391 21.56 -29.07 13.93
C LEU A 391 21.41 -30.19 12.88
N LEU A 392 22.34 -30.30 11.92
CA LEU A 392 22.33 -31.38 10.94
C LEU A 392 22.45 -32.75 11.62
N ARG A 393 23.28 -32.88 12.67
CA ARG A 393 23.35 -34.10 13.49
C ARG A 393 22.05 -34.39 14.22
N ASP A 394 21.46 -33.40 14.87
CA ASP A 394 20.23 -33.55 15.66
C ASP A 394 19.03 -34.00 14.80
N TYR A 395 19.06 -33.70 13.49
CA TYR A 395 18.04 -34.08 12.50
C TYR A 395 18.46 -35.22 11.55
N ASP A 396 19.57 -35.92 11.81
CA ASP A 396 20.07 -37.03 10.97
C ASP A 396 20.31 -36.66 9.50
N CYS A 397 20.84 -35.45 9.28
CA CYS A 397 21.14 -34.85 7.96
C CYS A 397 22.66 -34.60 7.78
N LEU A 398 23.50 -35.41 8.42
CA LEU A 398 24.96 -35.26 8.33
C LEU A 398 25.53 -35.68 6.98
N ASP A 399 24.76 -36.40 6.17
CA ASP A 399 25.09 -36.76 4.79
C ASP A 399 25.45 -35.52 3.95
N ILE A 400 24.75 -34.39 4.14
CA ILE A 400 25.07 -33.11 3.48
C ILE A 400 26.45 -32.59 3.88
N ALA A 401 26.77 -32.65 5.18
CA ALA A 401 28.06 -32.20 5.67
C ALA A 401 29.20 -33.11 5.16
N GLN A 402 28.94 -34.42 5.09
CA GLN A 402 29.88 -35.41 4.55
C GLN A 402 30.11 -35.22 3.05
N GLU A 403 29.04 -34.98 2.28
CA GLU A 403 29.11 -34.67 0.84
C GLU A 403 29.96 -33.43 0.60
N LEU A 404 29.67 -32.33 1.33
CA LEU A 404 30.45 -31.10 1.22
C LEU A 404 31.92 -31.36 1.58
N TYR A 405 32.19 -31.97 2.74
CA TYR A 405 33.54 -32.23 3.23
C TYR A 405 34.39 -33.05 2.24
N SER A 406 33.76 -33.96 1.50
CA SER A 406 34.42 -34.82 0.51
C SER A 406 34.58 -34.17 -0.87
N SER A 407 34.06 -32.96 -1.06
CA SER A 407 34.03 -32.27 -2.35
C SER A 407 35.18 -31.28 -2.53
N ASP A 408 35.55 -31.02 -3.79
CA ASP A 408 36.49 -29.94 -4.14
C ASP A 408 35.98 -28.55 -3.71
N GLU A 409 34.64 -28.40 -3.62
CA GLU A 409 33.98 -27.16 -3.18
C GLU A 409 34.40 -26.78 -1.75
N PHE A 410 34.58 -27.75 -0.84
CA PHE A 410 34.92 -27.45 0.56
C PHE A 410 36.24 -26.69 0.70
N THR A 411 37.26 -27.10 -0.05
CA THR A 411 38.57 -26.42 -0.05
C THR A 411 38.46 -25.02 -0.68
N GLN A 412 37.58 -24.84 -1.67
CA GLN A 412 37.30 -23.53 -2.25
C GLN A 412 36.60 -22.60 -1.24
N LEU A 413 35.59 -23.09 -0.51
CA LEU A 413 34.88 -22.29 0.49
C LEU A 413 35.80 -21.85 1.64
N ILE A 414 36.66 -22.74 2.13
CA ILE A 414 37.66 -22.39 3.16
C ILE A 414 38.62 -21.32 2.63
N SER A 415 39.19 -21.53 1.44
CA SER A 415 40.19 -20.59 0.90
C SER A 415 39.62 -19.22 0.54
N GLN A 416 38.32 -19.12 0.30
CA GLN A 416 37.60 -17.86 0.05
C GLN A 416 37.22 -17.10 1.33
N ASN A 417 37.37 -17.69 2.51
CA ASN A 417 36.96 -17.06 3.77
C ASN A 417 38.16 -16.75 4.67
N LEU A 418 38.44 -15.46 4.85
CA LEU A 418 39.58 -14.97 5.62
C LEU A 418 39.47 -15.22 7.13
N TYR A 419 38.28 -15.52 7.63
CA TYR A 419 37.99 -15.74 9.04
C TYR A 419 37.91 -17.23 9.42
N ILE A 420 38.09 -18.12 8.43
CA ILE A 420 38.09 -19.56 8.63
C ILE A 420 39.55 -20.04 8.71
N ASN A 421 39.93 -20.61 9.85
CA ASN A 421 41.16 -21.38 9.94
C ASN A 421 40.91 -22.78 9.36
N GLN A 422 41.72 -23.18 8.38
CA GLN A 422 41.57 -24.46 7.69
C GLN A 422 41.67 -25.66 8.65
N ASP A 423 42.66 -25.66 9.54
CA ASP A 423 42.91 -26.78 10.46
C ASP A 423 41.77 -26.91 11.49
N GLU A 424 41.33 -25.80 12.08
CA GLU A 424 40.21 -25.79 13.03
C GLU A 424 38.90 -26.24 12.37
N THR A 425 38.70 -25.89 11.10
CA THR A 425 37.50 -26.28 10.35
C THR A 425 37.51 -27.74 9.99
N ILE A 426 38.68 -28.27 9.60
CA ILE A 426 38.87 -29.71 9.36
C ILE A 426 38.62 -30.51 10.65
N GLU A 427 39.21 -30.09 11.77
CA GLU A 427 38.99 -30.73 13.08
C GLU A 427 37.50 -30.71 13.45
N LEU A 428 36.83 -29.58 13.22
CA LEU A 428 35.41 -29.44 13.47
C LEU A 428 34.57 -30.38 12.60
N PHE A 429 34.83 -30.48 11.29
CA PHE A 429 34.10 -31.41 10.43
C PHE A 429 34.35 -32.86 10.83
N ASN A 430 35.60 -33.24 11.09
CA ASN A 430 35.97 -34.59 11.55
C ASN A 430 35.21 -34.99 12.82
N LYS A 431 35.06 -34.07 13.78
CA LYS A 431 34.26 -34.30 14.99
C LYS A 431 32.82 -34.76 14.69
N TYR A 432 32.20 -34.29 13.61
CA TYR A 432 30.83 -34.65 13.24
C TYR A 432 30.75 -35.75 12.17
N THR A 433 31.79 -35.95 11.35
CA THR A 433 31.80 -36.92 10.24
C THR A 433 32.52 -38.23 10.58
N GLU A 434 33.44 -38.26 11.55
CA GLU A 434 34.20 -39.46 11.94
C GLU A 434 33.51 -40.34 13.00
N GLU A 435 32.45 -39.85 13.65
CA GLU A 435 31.60 -40.72 14.46
C GLU A 435 30.90 -41.71 13.52
N LYS A 436 31.42 -42.94 13.47
CA LYS A 436 30.84 -44.10 12.77
C LYS A 436 29.32 -44.00 12.73
N THR A 437 28.80 -43.68 11.56
CA THR A 437 27.43 -43.96 11.17
C THR A 437 27.21 -45.45 11.32
N ASN A 438 26.74 -45.87 12.51
CA ASN A 438 25.95 -47.08 12.62
C ASN A 438 24.67 -46.79 11.84
N ASN A 439 24.73 -46.99 10.52
CA ASN A 439 23.60 -47.01 9.61
C ASN A 439 22.53 -47.94 10.19
N PHE A 440 21.53 -47.36 10.85
CA PHE A 440 20.30 -48.06 11.21
C PHE A 440 19.30 -48.08 10.02
N CYS A 441 19.66 -47.49 8.88
CA CYS A 441 18.84 -47.51 7.65
C CYS A 441 19.28 -48.55 6.60
N SER A 442 19.80 -49.71 7.03
CA SER A 442 19.97 -50.89 6.15
C SER A 442 19.09 -52.09 6.53
N ILE A 443 18.06 -51.89 7.36
CA ILE A 443 17.01 -52.89 7.60
C ILE A 443 15.64 -52.19 7.69
N LEU A 444 15.00 -52.01 6.53
CA LEU A 444 13.61 -52.41 6.24
C LEU A 444 13.24 -52.13 4.77
#